data_AF-A0A3D1R5X0-F1
#
_entry.id   AF-A0A3D1R5X0-F1
#
_cell.length_a   1.000
_cell.length_b   1.000
_cell.length_c   1.000
_cell.angle_alpha   90.00
_cell.angle_beta   90.00
_cell.angle_gamma   90.00
#
_symmetry.space_group_name_H-M   'P 1'
#
loop_
_entity.id
_entity.type
_entity.pdbx_description
1 polymer ?
#
loop_
_entity_poly.entity_id
_entity_poly.type
_entity_poly.pdbx_seq_one_letter_code
_entity_poly.pdbx_strand_id
1 'polypeptide(L)'
;FDLVADPDRPEAIKALWSHLRATRSFDVLELADVPLDGAARGLLSLAEADGLRVAVWESMQTPFVPLEGGYDAVLGRLDAHFRQNLRRRKRKLEAKGKLELQRITGGRELERLLEEGLALERAGWKGERGTAIADDATTRGFYSELARRSAQRGELSLYFLRLDGRPVAFHFGLESGKTYYVPKVAFDEAHRECSPGQVMVDEVVRDLCERGFERFDFLGPNMTWKQDWSSQVRPHHWLYAFGRSARGAALYDLKSRWAPKLKEVLRWKR
;
A
#
# COMPACT_ATOMS: atom_id res chain seq x y z
N PHE A 1 7.95 -0.11 2.11
CA PHE A 1 8.57 -1.40 2.43
C PHE A 1 10.04 -1.25 2.16
N ASP A 2 10.89 -1.54 3.13
CA ASP A 2 12.35 -1.40 3.02
C ASP A 2 12.99 -2.35 4.04
N LEU A 3 14.32 -2.45 4.07
CA LEU A 3 15.02 -3.10 5.17
C LEU A 3 14.71 -2.35 6.47
N VAL A 4 14.33 -3.10 7.50
CA VAL A 4 14.19 -2.55 8.85
C VAL A 4 15.58 -2.47 9.46
N ALA A 5 16.20 -1.31 9.29
CA ALA A 5 17.48 -0.96 9.86
C ALA A 5 17.39 0.41 10.53
N ASP A 6 18.08 0.56 11.65
CA ASP A 6 18.23 1.85 12.31
C ASP A 6 19.07 2.78 11.40
N PRO A 7 18.53 3.93 10.94
CA PRO A 7 19.27 4.86 10.09
C PRO A 7 20.56 5.37 10.73
N ASP A 8 20.61 5.43 12.06
CA ASP A 8 21.78 5.88 12.82
C ASP A 8 22.85 4.78 12.98
N ARG A 9 22.59 3.59 12.43
CA ARG A 9 23.48 2.41 12.48
C ARG A 9 23.79 1.88 11.08
N PRO A 10 24.47 2.65 10.20
CA PRO A 10 24.81 2.21 8.85
C PRO A 10 25.70 0.95 8.81
N GLU A 11 26.37 0.63 9.91
CA GLU A 11 27.15 -0.60 10.10
C GLU A 11 26.27 -1.85 10.00
N ALA A 12 24.98 -1.77 10.34
CA ALA A 12 24.07 -2.90 10.27
C ALA A 12 23.92 -3.41 8.82
N ILE A 13 23.85 -2.50 7.85
CA ILE A 13 23.78 -2.83 6.43
C ILE A 13 25.10 -3.45 5.95
N LYS A 14 26.25 -2.95 6.42
CA LYS A 14 27.56 -3.54 6.14
C LYS A 14 27.71 -4.95 6.71
N ALA A 15 27.23 -5.16 7.94
CA ALA A 15 27.25 -6.45 8.62
C ALA A 15 26.35 -7.46 7.89
N LEU A 16 25.14 -7.05 7.52
CA LEU A 16 24.22 -7.85 6.71
C LEU A 16 24.86 -8.26 5.39
N TRP A 17 25.45 -7.31 4.66
CA TRP A 17 26.14 -7.59 3.41
C TRP A 17 27.30 -8.58 3.58
N SER A 18 28.15 -8.35 4.58
CA SER A 18 29.28 -9.24 4.90
C SER A 18 28.81 -10.66 5.20
N HIS A 19 27.73 -10.79 5.98
CA HIS A 19 27.11 -12.07 6.30
C HIS A 19 26.55 -12.76 5.05
N LEU A 20 25.84 -12.02 4.19
CA LEU A 20 25.29 -12.57 2.94
C LEU A 20 26.40 -13.15 2.06
N ARG A 21 27.53 -12.44 1.89
CA ARG A 21 28.67 -12.96 1.12
C ARG A 21 29.33 -14.19 1.75
N ALA A 22 29.42 -14.21 3.08
CA ALA A 22 30.12 -15.27 3.79
C ALA A 22 29.32 -16.57 3.86
N THR A 23 27.99 -16.48 3.90
CA THR A 23 27.11 -17.64 4.15
C THR A 23 26.37 -18.14 2.92
N ARG A 24 26.28 -17.33 1.87
CA ARG A 24 25.50 -17.65 0.67
C ARG A 24 26.30 -17.30 -0.59
N SER A 25 26.37 -18.24 -1.52
CA SER A 25 26.54 -17.90 -2.93
C SER A 25 25.17 -17.56 -3.51
N PHE A 26 25.08 -16.47 -4.27
CA PHE A 26 23.88 -16.10 -5.01
C PHE A 26 24.25 -15.74 -6.44
N ASP A 27 23.39 -16.13 -7.38
CA ASP A 27 23.46 -15.65 -8.77
C ASP A 27 22.81 -14.26 -8.89
N VAL A 28 21.75 -14.01 -8.10
CA VAL A 28 21.03 -12.74 -8.04
C VAL A 28 20.53 -12.51 -6.62
N LEU A 29 20.78 -11.32 -6.08
CA LEU A 29 20.09 -10.75 -4.95
C LEU A 29 19.06 -9.76 -5.48
N GLU A 30 17.78 -9.97 -5.15
CA GLU A 30 16.66 -9.11 -5.53
C GLU A 30 16.02 -8.51 -4.28
N LEU A 31 15.92 -7.19 -4.23
CA LEU A 31 15.15 -6.45 -3.24
C LEU A 31 13.98 -5.78 -3.97
N ALA A 32 12.78 -6.32 -3.78
CA ALA A 32 11.59 -5.89 -4.50
C ALA A 32 10.80 -4.81 -3.75
N ASP A 33 10.20 -3.91 -4.51
CA ASP A 33 9.29 -2.82 -4.12
C ASP A 33 9.78 -1.92 -2.97
N VAL A 34 11.09 -1.64 -2.96
CA VAL A 34 11.74 -0.78 -1.96
C VAL A 34 11.86 0.69 -2.42
N PRO A 35 11.87 1.67 -1.51
CA PRO A 35 12.21 3.06 -1.87
C PRO A 35 13.66 3.13 -2.35
N LEU A 36 13.92 4.03 -3.31
CA LEU A 36 15.26 4.17 -3.90
C LEU A 36 16.28 4.78 -2.94
N ASP A 37 15.79 5.63 -2.05
CA ASP A 37 16.51 6.35 -1.01
C ASP A 37 16.48 5.63 0.34
N GLY A 38 16.02 4.37 0.35
CA GLY A 38 15.95 3.53 1.53
C GLY A 38 17.26 2.85 1.95
N ALA A 39 17.21 2.15 3.08
CA ALA A 39 18.30 1.35 3.61
C ALA A 39 18.74 0.23 2.64
N ALA A 40 17.80 -0.32 1.85
CA ALA A 40 18.10 -1.28 0.79
C ALA A 40 19.09 -0.75 -0.27
N ARG A 41 19.13 0.57 -0.51
CA ARG A 41 20.12 1.19 -1.41
C ARG A 41 21.54 1.00 -0.92
N GLY A 42 21.74 0.99 0.40
CA GLY A 42 23.04 0.72 1.01
C GLY A 42 23.60 -0.65 0.64
N LEU A 43 22.76 -1.70 0.60
CA LEU A 43 23.20 -3.02 0.12
C LEU A 43 23.64 -2.98 -1.34
N LEU A 44 22.91 -2.24 -2.19
CA LEU A 44 23.25 -2.12 -3.60
C LEU A 44 24.60 -1.41 -3.80
N SER A 45 24.85 -0.33 -3.05
CA SER A 45 26.12 0.38 -3.10
C SER A 45 27.30 -0.44 -2.57
N LEU A 46 27.09 -1.28 -1.56
CA LEU A 46 28.10 -2.24 -1.11
C LEU A 46 28.39 -3.32 -2.17
N ALA A 47 27.36 -3.78 -2.88
CA ALA A 47 27.54 -4.71 -3.99
C ALA A 47 28.33 -4.07 -5.16
N GLU A 48 28.03 -2.82 -5.52
CA GLU A 48 28.81 -2.03 -6.49
C GLU A 48 30.28 -1.90 -6.08
N ALA A 49 30.53 -1.55 -4.81
CA ALA A 49 31.89 -1.41 -4.27
C ALA A 49 32.68 -2.74 -4.30
N ASP A 50 31.98 -3.87 -4.18
CA ASP A 50 32.54 -5.20 -4.36
C ASP A 50 32.65 -5.64 -5.84
N GLY A 51 32.40 -4.76 -6.80
CA GLY A 51 32.52 -5.03 -8.22
C GLY A 51 31.46 -6.00 -8.77
N LEU A 52 30.34 -6.19 -8.06
CA LEU A 52 29.18 -6.88 -8.60
C LEU A 52 28.46 -5.96 -9.57
N ARG A 53 27.83 -6.55 -10.58
CA ARG A 53 26.95 -5.79 -11.47
C ARG A 53 25.65 -5.55 -10.73
N VAL A 54 25.11 -4.35 -10.88
CA VAL A 54 23.83 -3.99 -10.28
C VAL A 54 22.88 -3.41 -11.30
N ALA A 55 21.60 -3.45 -10.98
CA ALA A 55 20.58 -2.77 -11.76
C ALA A 55 19.41 -2.32 -10.90
N VAL A 56 18.76 -1.25 -11.36
CA VAL A 56 17.64 -0.61 -10.70
C VAL A 56 16.52 -0.46 -11.71
N TRP A 57 15.31 -0.86 -11.32
CA TRP A 57 14.12 -0.65 -12.13
C TRP A 57 13.00 -0.10 -11.26
N GLU A 58 12.35 0.98 -11.71
CA GLU A 58 11.09 1.41 -11.10
C GLU A 58 10.04 0.31 -11.32
N SER A 59 9.45 -0.18 -10.23
CA SER A 59 8.47 -1.26 -10.23
C SER A 59 7.05 -0.72 -10.24
N MET A 60 6.77 0.23 -9.34
CA MET A 60 5.46 0.83 -9.18
C MET A 60 5.55 2.19 -8.48
N GLN A 61 4.48 2.97 -8.60
CA GLN A 61 4.30 4.21 -7.87
C GLN A 61 3.10 4.07 -6.94
N THR A 62 3.29 4.46 -5.68
CA THR A 62 2.25 4.43 -4.64
C THR A 62 1.76 5.84 -4.36
N PRO A 63 0.47 6.17 -4.59
CA PRO A 63 -0.04 7.49 -4.27
C PRO A 63 -0.27 7.65 -2.77
N PHE A 64 -0.14 8.88 -2.27
CA PHE A 64 -0.44 9.26 -0.89
C PHE A 64 -1.04 10.66 -0.82
N VAL A 65 -1.85 10.92 0.20
CA VAL A 65 -2.44 12.23 0.49
C VAL A 65 -1.66 12.87 1.64
N PRO A 66 -0.97 14.00 1.41
CA PRO A 66 -0.41 14.82 2.48
C PRO A 66 -1.55 15.49 3.26
N LEU A 67 -1.52 15.37 4.59
CA LEU A 67 -2.56 15.85 5.51
C LEU A 67 -2.13 17.12 6.25
N GLU A 68 -0.95 17.67 5.95
CA GLU A 68 -0.43 18.89 6.56
C GLU A 68 -1.35 20.07 6.26
N GLY A 69 -1.66 20.87 7.29
CA GLY A 69 -2.63 21.96 7.21
C GLY A 69 -4.08 21.53 7.46
N GLY A 70 -4.33 20.24 7.74
CA GLY A 70 -5.65 19.73 8.13
C GLY A 70 -6.60 19.51 6.94
N TYR A 71 -7.84 19.12 7.27
CA TYR A 71 -8.82 18.64 6.29
C TYR A 71 -9.17 19.68 5.21
N ASP A 72 -9.31 20.96 5.58
CA ASP A 72 -9.62 22.02 4.62
C ASP A 72 -8.46 22.25 3.63
N ALA A 73 -7.21 22.13 4.08
CA ALA A 73 -6.05 22.21 3.20
C ALA A 73 -6.00 21.02 2.23
N VAL A 74 -6.35 19.82 2.69
CA VAL A 74 -6.49 18.64 1.82
C VAL A 74 -7.53 18.90 0.74
N LEU A 75 -8.74 19.33 1.11
CA LEU A 75 -9.78 19.67 0.15
C LEU A 75 -9.33 20.76 -0.84
N GLY A 76 -8.64 21.79 -0.37
CA GLY A 76 -8.11 22.86 -1.21
C GLY A 76 -7.19 22.38 -2.34
N ARG A 77 -6.47 21.27 -2.14
CA ARG A 77 -5.57 20.65 -3.13
C ARG A 77 -6.29 19.78 -4.15
N LEU A 78 -7.52 19.34 -3.88
CA LEU A 78 -8.29 18.47 -4.77
C LEU A 78 -8.83 19.23 -5.99
N ASP A 79 -9.17 18.51 -7.05
CA ASP A 79 -9.91 19.08 -8.17
C ASP A 79 -11.32 19.53 -7.74
N ALA A 80 -11.79 20.66 -8.27
CA ALA A 80 -13.06 21.25 -7.88
C ALA A 80 -14.26 20.36 -8.23
N HIS A 81 -14.21 19.70 -9.39
CA HIS A 81 -15.25 18.78 -9.83
C HIS A 81 -15.21 17.49 -9.00
N PHE A 82 -14.02 16.97 -8.67
CA PHE A 82 -13.89 15.84 -7.74
C PHE A 82 -14.47 16.15 -6.35
N ARG A 83 -14.16 17.31 -5.76
CA ARG A 83 -14.78 17.76 -4.49
C ARG A 83 -16.30 17.83 -4.57
N GLN A 84 -16.84 18.38 -5.66
CA GLN A 84 -18.28 18.45 -5.86
C GLN A 84 -18.91 17.06 -5.97
N ASN A 85 -18.25 16.14 -6.66
CA ASN A 85 -18.67 14.76 -6.78
C ASN A 85 -18.67 14.03 -5.44
N LEU A 86 -17.64 14.21 -4.59
CA LEU A 86 -17.60 13.66 -3.24
C LEU A 86 -18.81 14.12 -2.41
N ARG A 87 -19.08 15.43 -2.37
CA ARG A 87 -20.25 15.97 -1.66
C ARG A 87 -21.57 15.39 -2.19
N ARG A 88 -21.72 15.29 -3.51
CA ARG A 88 -22.93 14.72 -4.13
C ARG A 88 -23.10 13.24 -3.78
N ARG A 89 -22.01 12.46 -3.86
CA ARG A 89 -21.97 11.03 -3.53
C ARG A 89 -22.34 10.77 -2.08
N LYS A 90 -21.75 11.53 -1.15
CA LYS A 90 -22.07 11.48 0.29
C LYS A 90 -23.56 11.77 0.53
N ARG A 91 -24.08 12.88 0.01
CA ARG A 91 -25.52 13.22 0.11
C ARG A 91 -26.43 12.14 -0.44
N LYS A 92 -26.03 11.46 -1.52
CA LYS A 92 -26.81 10.37 -2.10
C LYS A 92 -26.85 9.13 -1.18
N LEU A 93 -25.78 8.85 -0.43
CA LEU A 93 -25.81 7.82 0.62
C LEU A 93 -26.66 8.25 1.80
N GLU A 94 -26.51 9.47 2.29
CA GLU A 94 -27.29 10.02 3.41
C GLU A 94 -28.79 10.09 3.10
N ALA A 95 -29.16 10.30 1.83
CA ALA A 95 -30.56 10.24 1.40
C ALA A 95 -31.17 8.83 1.45
N LYS A 96 -30.34 7.78 1.49
CA LYS A 96 -30.80 6.38 1.60
C LYS A 96 -30.93 5.91 3.04
N GLY A 97 -30.33 6.61 4.02
CA GLY A 97 -30.30 6.18 5.41
C GLY A 97 -29.23 6.92 6.23
N LYS A 98 -29.11 6.56 7.51
CA LYS A 98 -28.13 7.13 8.42
C LYS A 98 -26.73 6.65 8.06
N LEU A 99 -25.87 7.58 7.64
CA LEU A 99 -24.47 7.30 7.31
C LEU A 99 -23.56 7.56 8.51
N GLU A 100 -22.73 6.59 8.89
CA GLU A 100 -21.83 6.68 10.04
C GLU A 100 -20.44 6.11 9.73
N LEU A 101 -19.38 6.81 10.14
CA LEU A 101 -18.03 6.24 10.16
C LEU A 101 -17.80 5.58 11.52
N GLN A 102 -17.45 4.29 11.51
CA GLN A 102 -17.05 3.55 12.71
C GLN A 102 -15.58 3.16 12.60
N ARG A 103 -14.80 3.50 13.63
CA ARG A 103 -13.40 3.11 13.76
C ARG A 103 -13.23 2.07 14.86
N ILE A 104 -12.56 0.96 14.55
CA ILE A 104 -12.28 -0.14 15.47
C ILE A 104 -10.77 -0.31 15.59
N THR A 105 -10.25 -0.22 16.81
CA THR A 105 -8.81 -0.30 17.10
C THR A 105 -8.41 -1.58 17.83
N GLY A 106 -9.38 -2.42 18.19
CA GLY A 106 -9.18 -3.66 18.94
C GLY A 106 -10.42 -4.04 19.75
N GLY A 107 -10.22 -4.76 20.86
CA GLY A 107 -11.27 -5.16 21.79
C GLY A 107 -11.87 -6.53 21.51
N ARG A 108 -12.88 -6.92 22.32
CA ARG A 108 -13.48 -8.27 22.30
C ARG A 108 -14.15 -8.62 20.97
N GLU A 109 -14.67 -7.61 20.28
CA GLU A 109 -15.39 -7.76 19.01
C GLU A 109 -14.46 -7.76 17.78
N LEU A 110 -13.13 -7.64 17.96
CA LEU A 110 -12.19 -7.47 16.85
C LEU A 110 -12.31 -8.57 15.81
N GLU A 111 -12.32 -9.85 16.22
CA GLU A 111 -12.40 -10.97 15.28
C GLU A 111 -13.69 -10.95 14.47
N ARG A 112 -14.82 -10.67 15.13
CA ARG A 112 -16.13 -10.63 14.48
C ARG A 112 -16.20 -9.48 13.47
N LEU A 113 -15.73 -8.30 13.86
CA LEU A 113 -15.73 -7.11 13.01
C LEU A 113 -14.73 -7.25 11.85
N LEU A 114 -13.56 -7.84 12.09
CA LEU A 114 -12.63 -8.15 11.01
C LEU A 114 -13.28 -9.10 9.99
N GLU A 115 -13.94 -10.16 10.45
CA GLU A 115 -14.63 -11.08 9.55
C GLU A 115 -15.74 -10.39 8.75
N GLU A 116 -16.49 -9.47 9.37
CA GLU A 116 -17.49 -8.65 8.69
C GLU A 116 -16.87 -7.82 7.55
N GLY A 117 -15.70 -7.22 7.78
CA GLY A 117 -14.96 -6.47 6.75
C GLY A 117 -14.40 -7.36 5.63
N LEU A 118 -13.86 -8.52 5.97
CA LEU A 118 -13.34 -9.49 5.00
C LEU A 118 -14.47 -10.11 4.15
N ALA A 119 -15.64 -10.34 4.76
CA ALA A 119 -16.83 -10.80 4.05
C ALA A 119 -17.30 -9.75 3.02
N LEU A 120 -17.25 -8.46 3.36
CA LEU A 120 -17.53 -7.39 2.41
C LEU A 120 -16.52 -7.36 1.25
N GLU A 121 -15.24 -7.63 1.51
CA GLU A 121 -14.24 -7.77 0.43
C GLU A 121 -14.56 -8.92 -0.51
N ARG A 122 -14.96 -10.07 0.05
CA ARG A 122 -15.32 -11.27 -0.73
C ARG A 122 -16.55 -11.03 -1.60
N ALA A 123 -17.57 -10.35 -1.07
CA ALA A 123 -18.82 -10.12 -1.80
C ALA A 123 -18.69 -9.09 -2.95
N GLY A 124 -17.63 -8.26 -2.96
CA GLY A 124 -17.41 -7.26 -4.00
C GLY A 124 -16.64 -7.77 -5.22
N TRP A 125 -16.31 -6.85 -6.15
CA TRP A 125 -15.54 -7.09 -7.40
C TRP A 125 -14.25 -7.92 -7.28
N LYS A 126 -13.71 -8.10 -6.07
CA LYS A 126 -12.50 -8.89 -5.84
C LYS A 126 -12.77 -10.39 -5.70
N GLY A 127 -13.93 -10.78 -5.17
CA GLY A 127 -14.38 -12.18 -5.16
C GLY A 127 -14.63 -12.68 -6.58
N GLU A 128 -15.22 -11.84 -7.43
CA GLU A 128 -15.43 -12.16 -8.86
C GLU A 128 -14.12 -12.35 -9.64
N ARG A 129 -13.02 -11.75 -9.17
CA ARG A 129 -11.68 -11.88 -9.78
C ARG A 129 -10.79 -12.92 -9.07
N GLY A 130 -11.29 -13.61 -8.04
CA GLY A 130 -10.54 -14.62 -7.29
C GLY A 130 -9.33 -14.08 -6.52
N THR A 131 -9.37 -12.81 -6.10
CA THR A 131 -8.25 -12.14 -5.39
C THR A 131 -8.64 -11.60 -4.01
N ALA A 132 -9.84 -11.96 -3.52
CA ALA A 132 -10.26 -11.60 -2.18
C ALA A 132 -9.40 -12.34 -1.15
N ILE A 133 -9.04 -11.66 -0.06
CA ILE A 133 -8.26 -12.26 1.03
C ILE A 133 -8.95 -13.50 1.59
N ALA A 134 -10.27 -13.42 1.68
CA ALA A 134 -11.08 -14.41 2.34
C ALA A 134 -11.11 -15.75 1.60
N ASP A 135 -10.72 -15.78 0.32
CA ASP A 135 -10.77 -16.99 -0.52
C ASP A 135 -9.50 -17.85 -0.39
N ASP A 136 -8.45 -17.32 0.24
CA ASP A 136 -7.25 -18.06 0.61
C ASP A 136 -7.09 -18.10 2.14
N ALA A 137 -7.11 -19.31 2.70
CA ALA A 137 -6.98 -19.53 4.14
C ALA A 137 -5.66 -18.96 4.70
N THR A 138 -4.60 -18.99 3.91
CA THR A 138 -3.28 -18.45 4.31
C THR A 138 -3.33 -16.93 4.44
N THR A 139 -3.85 -16.25 3.41
CA THR A 139 -4.00 -14.80 3.40
C THR A 139 -4.95 -14.33 4.50
N ARG A 140 -6.07 -15.03 4.73
CA ARG A 140 -6.97 -14.73 5.84
C ARG A 140 -6.26 -14.84 7.20
N GLY A 141 -5.55 -15.94 7.44
CA GLY A 141 -4.78 -16.14 8.68
C GLY A 141 -3.74 -15.03 8.92
N PHE A 142 -3.06 -14.61 7.86
CA PHE A 142 -2.12 -13.48 7.90
C PHE A 142 -2.81 -12.17 8.33
N TYR A 143 -3.94 -11.80 7.73
CA TYR A 143 -4.65 -10.56 8.08
C TYR A 143 -5.28 -10.60 9.48
N SER A 144 -5.76 -11.76 9.93
CA SER A 144 -6.22 -11.94 11.31
C SER A 144 -5.09 -11.73 12.31
N GLU A 145 -3.93 -12.35 12.10
CA GLU A 145 -2.79 -12.19 13.00
C GLU A 145 -2.22 -10.76 12.96
N LEU A 146 -2.17 -10.16 11.77
CA LEU A 146 -1.76 -8.77 11.59
C LEU A 146 -2.69 -7.83 12.37
N ALA A 147 -4.01 -8.03 12.28
CA ALA A 147 -4.97 -7.23 13.04
C ALA A 147 -4.74 -7.35 14.55
N ARG A 148 -4.59 -8.57 15.07
CA ARG A 148 -4.33 -8.80 16.51
C ARG A 148 -3.06 -8.09 16.99
N ARG A 149 -1.95 -8.29 16.29
CA ARG A 149 -0.65 -7.71 16.67
C ARG A 149 -0.66 -6.19 16.57
N SER A 150 -1.27 -5.63 15.53
CA SER A 150 -1.41 -4.18 15.38
C SER A 150 -2.34 -3.60 16.44
N ALA A 151 -3.44 -4.28 16.80
CA ALA A 151 -4.32 -3.82 17.88
C ALA A 151 -3.60 -3.79 19.23
N GLN A 152 -2.80 -4.82 19.55
CA GLN A 152 -1.98 -4.88 20.76
C GLN A 152 -0.96 -3.73 20.84
N ARG A 153 -0.49 -3.25 19.68
CA ARG A 153 0.47 -2.13 19.58
C ARG A 153 -0.21 -0.76 19.47
N GLY A 154 -1.54 -0.70 19.44
CA GLY A 154 -2.28 0.54 19.20
C GLY A 154 -2.16 1.08 17.76
N GLU A 155 -1.78 0.20 16.82
CA GLU A 155 -1.48 0.52 15.42
C GLU A 155 -2.59 0.05 14.46
N LEU A 156 -3.70 -0.48 14.96
CA LEU A 156 -4.82 -0.93 14.13
C LEU A 156 -5.91 0.14 14.04
N SER A 157 -6.41 0.36 12.83
CA SER A 157 -7.64 1.11 12.58
C SER A 157 -8.46 0.45 11.47
N LEU A 158 -9.41 -0.38 11.84
CA LEU A 158 -10.42 -0.88 10.92
C LEU A 158 -11.54 0.16 10.81
N TYR A 159 -11.80 0.68 9.62
CA TYR A 159 -12.91 1.61 9.40
C TYR A 159 -14.06 0.93 8.67
N PHE A 160 -15.27 1.21 9.12
CA PHE A 160 -16.52 0.86 8.45
C PHE A 160 -17.30 2.13 8.15
N LEU A 161 -17.74 2.29 6.90
CA LEU A 161 -18.76 3.25 6.54
C LEU A 161 -20.08 2.48 6.59
N ARG A 162 -20.97 2.87 7.50
CA ARG A 162 -22.23 2.18 7.74
C ARG A 162 -23.42 2.98 7.25
N LEU A 163 -24.35 2.32 6.58
CA LEU A 163 -25.66 2.85 6.19
C LEU A 163 -26.73 2.08 6.97
N ASP A 164 -27.46 2.77 7.85
CA ASP A 164 -28.43 2.16 8.78
C ASP A 164 -27.83 0.97 9.55
N GLY A 165 -26.59 1.14 10.01
CA GLY A 165 -25.83 0.11 10.74
C GLY A 165 -25.19 -0.98 9.86
N ARG A 166 -25.49 -1.06 8.56
CA ARG A 166 -24.89 -2.05 7.64
C ARG A 166 -23.63 -1.53 6.96
N PRO A 167 -22.55 -2.32 6.87
CA PRO A 167 -21.31 -1.86 6.25
C PRO A 167 -21.46 -1.73 4.73
N VAL A 168 -21.20 -0.53 4.20
CA VAL A 168 -21.19 -0.25 2.74
C VAL A 168 -19.77 0.02 2.21
N ALA A 169 -18.81 0.29 3.10
CA ALA A 169 -17.38 0.28 2.79
C ALA A 169 -16.55 -0.14 4.00
N PHE A 170 -15.36 -0.66 3.73
CA PHE A 170 -14.42 -1.15 4.73
C PHE A 170 -12.98 -0.80 4.36
N HIS A 171 -12.21 -0.30 5.32
CA HIS A 171 -10.75 -0.19 5.24
C HIS A 171 -10.11 -1.05 6.33
N PHE A 172 -9.16 -1.89 5.92
CA PHE A 172 -8.17 -2.43 6.84
C PHE A 172 -7.03 -1.41 6.93
N GLY A 173 -6.94 -0.69 8.03
CA GLY A 173 -5.95 0.36 8.23
C GLY A 173 -4.90 0.02 9.27
N LEU A 174 -3.67 0.45 8.99
CA LEU A 174 -2.52 0.34 9.89
C LEU A 174 -1.93 1.72 10.13
N GLU A 175 -1.58 2.02 11.37
CA GLU A 175 -1.00 3.30 11.79
C GLU A 175 0.45 3.08 12.21
N SER A 176 1.34 3.95 11.72
CA SER A 176 2.74 3.97 12.18
C SER A 176 3.26 5.40 12.11
N GLY A 177 3.76 5.89 13.25
CA GLY A 177 4.08 7.30 13.43
C GLY A 177 2.86 8.19 13.12
N LYS A 178 3.04 9.16 12.22
CA LYS A 178 1.97 10.06 11.73
C LYS A 178 1.42 9.65 10.36
N THR A 179 1.62 8.39 9.95
CA THR A 179 1.11 7.87 8.67
C THR A 179 0.08 6.78 8.91
N TYR A 180 -1.04 6.87 8.19
CA TYR A 180 -2.03 5.82 8.04
C TYR A 180 -1.83 5.10 6.71
N TYR A 181 -1.79 3.77 6.74
CA TYR A 181 -1.63 2.90 5.59
C TYR A 181 -2.90 2.07 5.38
N VAL A 182 -3.39 1.98 4.14
CA VAL A 182 -4.59 1.18 3.83
C VAL A 182 -4.28 -0.01 2.91
N PRO A 183 -3.77 -1.13 3.46
CA PRO A 183 -3.48 -2.32 2.65
C PRO A 183 -4.70 -2.89 1.93
N LYS A 184 -5.90 -2.73 2.51
CA LYS A 184 -7.13 -3.30 1.94
C LYS A 184 -8.32 -2.38 2.05
N VAL A 185 -9.07 -2.35 0.97
CA VAL A 185 -10.35 -1.64 0.84
C VAL A 185 -11.39 -2.58 0.24
N ALA A 186 -12.63 -2.40 0.67
CA ALA A 186 -13.80 -3.05 0.11
C ALA A 186 -15.00 -2.10 0.14
N PHE A 187 -15.97 -2.32 -0.73
CA PHE A 187 -17.24 -1.62 -0.70
C PHE A 187 -18.35 -2.51 -1.26
N ASP A 188 -19.58 -2.23 -0.84
CA ASP A 188 -20.77 -2.90 -1.34
C ASP A 188 -21.16 -2.38 -2.72
N GLU A 189 -21.18 -3.28 -3.70
CA GLU A 189 -21.46 -2.96 -5.09
C GLU A 189 -22.90 -2.53 -5.34
N ALA A 190 -23.83 -2.90 -4.45
CA ALA A 190 -25.21 -2.44 -4.51
C ALA A 190 -25.32 -0.90 -4.38
N HIS A 191 -24.27 -0.25 -3.89
CA HIS A 191 -24.17 1.20 -3.74
C HIS A 191 -23.10 1.82 -4.65
N ARG A 192 -22.59 1.10 -5.67
CA ARG A 192 -21.47 1.53 -6.54
C ARG A 192 -21.69 2.91 -7.18
N GLU A 193 -22.92 3.26 -7.50
CA GLU A 193 -23.31 4.56 -8.07
C GLU A 193 -23.13 5.74 -7.09
N CYS A 194 -23.04 5.45 -5.79
CA CYS A 194 -22.67 6.42 -4.77
C CYS A 194 -21.17 6.43 -4.48
N SER A 195 -20.40 5.49 -5.06
CA SER A 195 -18.97 5.32 -4.83
C SER A 195 -18.57 5.31 -3.34
N PRO A 196 -19.03 4.32 -2.54
CA PRO A 196 -18.85 4.33 -1.09
C PRO A 196 -17.38 4.33 -0.68
N GLY A 197 -16.49 3.72 -1.46
CA GLY A 197 -15.04 3.77 -1.23
C GLY A 197 -14.46 5.19 -1.31
N GLN A 198 -14.97 6.04 -2.20
CA GLN A 198 -14.55 7.44 -2.29
C GLN A 198 -15.04 8.26 -1.09
N VAL A 199 -16.29 8.02 -0.66
CA VAL A 199 -16.83 8.64 0.56
C VAL A 199 -16.07 8.17 1.80
N MET A 200 -15.74 6.89 1.88
CA MET A 200 -14.92 6.33 2.97
C MET A 200 -13.55 7.03 3.08
N VAL A 201 -12.86 7.26 1.96
CA VAL A 201 -11.58 7.98 2.01
C VAL A 201 -11.76 9.40 2.53
N ASP A 202 -12.81 10.12 2.12
CA ASP A 202 -13.11 11.48 2.62
C ASP A 202 -13.31 11.51 4.14
N GLU A 203 -14.13 10.59 4.66
CA GLU A 203 -14.40 10.49 6.10
C GLU A 203 -13.14 10.09 6.89
N VAL A 204 -12.34 9.16 6.37
CA VAL A 204 -11.09 8.73 7.04
C VAL A 204 -10.04 9.84 7.01
N VAL A 205 -9.90 10.55 5.89
CA VAL A 205 -8.98 11.71 5.79
C VAL A 205 -9.36 12.77 6.82
N ARG A 206 -10.65 13.05 7.00
CA ARG A 206 -11.14 13.97 8.03
C ARG A 206 -10.75 13.51 9.44
N ASP A 207 -11.07 12.27 9.83
CA ASP A 207 -10.72 11.70 11.14
C ASP A 207 -9.20 11.74 11.39
N LEU A 208 -8.40 11.39 10.39
CA LEU A 208 -6.94 11.41 10.49
C LEU A 208 -6.39 12.83 10.70
N CYS A 209 -6.92 13.83 9.98
CA CYS A 209 -6.55 15.22 10.19
C CYS A 209 -6.92 15.69 11.62
N GLU A 210 -8.11 15.35 12.12
CA GLU A 210 -8.53 15.69 13.50
C GLU A 210 -7.64 15.05 14.55
N ARG A 211 -7.13 13.85 14.27
CA ARG A 211 -6.18 13.12 15.11
C ARG A 211 -4.72 13.52 14.90
N GLY A 212 -4.47 14.50 14.04
CA GLY A 212 -3.13 15.06 13.78
C GLY A 212 -2.19 14.10 13.07
N PHE A 213 -2.70 13.29 12.14
CA PHE A 213 -1.87 12.55 11.18
C PHE A 213 -1.39 13.47 10.06
N GLU A 214 -0.25 13.12 9.47
CA GLU A 214 0.40 13.90 8.41
C GLU A 214 0.25 13.24 7.04
N ARG A 215 -0.08 11.94 6.98
CA ARG A 215 -0.15 11.22 5.70
C ARG A 215 -1.20 10.10 5.70
N PHE A 216 -1.97 10.04 4.63
CA PHE A 216 -2.75 8.85 4.22
C PHE A 216 -2.02 8.19 3.04
N ASP A 217 -1.57 6.95 3.19
CA ASP A 217 -0.83 6.20 2.19
C ASP A 217 -1.71 5.07 1.63
N PHE A 218 -2.03 5.15 0.33
CA PHE A 218 -2.92 4.18 -0.29
C PHE A 218 -2.30 2.78 -0.42
N LEU A 219 -0.97 2.67 -0.32
CA LEU A 219 -0.21 1.50 -0.74
C LEU A 219 -0.53 1.08 -2.19
N GLY A 220 0.16 0.06 -2.68
CA GLY A 220 -0.13 -0.53 -3.99
C GLY A 220 0.02 0.45 -5.17
N PRO A 221 -0.36 0.02 -6.38
CA PRO A 221 -0.13 0.83 -7.58
C PRO A 221 -1.03 2.07 -7.65
N ASN A 222 -0.57 3.06 -8.41
CA ASN A 222 -1.24 4.33 -8.71
C ASN A 222 -2.43 4.15 -9.68
N MET A 223 -3.51 3.55 -9.17
CA MET A 223 -4.76 3.37 -9.91
C MET A 223 -5.48 4.71 -10.10
N THR A 224 -6.21 4.87 -11.22
CA THR A 224 -6.91 6.11 -11.60
C THR A 224 -7.75 6.71 -10.47
N TRP A 225 -8.50 5.89 -9.73
CA TRP A 225 -9.36 6.38 -8.63
C TRP A 225 -8.57 6.95 -7.44
N LYS A 226 -7.31 6.57 -7.25
CA LYS A 226 -6.42 7.11 -6.21
C LYS A 226 -5.81 8.45 -6.65
N GLN A 227 -5.65 8.65 -7.96
CA GLN A 227 -5.13 9.90 -8.54
C GLN A 227 -6.09 11.07 -8.33
N ASP A 228 -7.40 10.79 -8.20
CA ASP A 228 -8.40 11.78 -7.84
C ASP A 228 -8.09 12.47 -6.48
N TRP A 229 -7.41 11.76 -5.57
CA TRP A 229 -7.05 12.25 -4.24
C TRP A 229 -5.72 12.98 -4.17
N SER A 230 -4.77 12.62 -5.03
CA SER A 230 -3.43 13.17 -4.98
C SER A 230 -2.67 12.86 -6.27
N SER A 231 -1.93 13.84 -6.76
CA SER A 231 -0.89 13.65 -7.77
C SER A 231 0.45 13.23 -7.15
N GLN A 232 0.58 13.27 -5.82
CA GLN A 232 1.81 12.87 -5.14
C GLN A 232 1.91 11.36 -5.06
N VAL A 233 3.07 10.86 -5.48
CA VAL A 233 3.38 9.45 -5.55
C VAL A 233 4.77 9.20 -4.99
N ARG A 234 4.93 8.03 -4.36
CA ARG A 234 6.22 7.50 -3.95
C ARG A 234 6.63 6.39 -4.91
N PRO A 235 7.75 6.52 -5.64
CA PRO A 235 8.24 5.47 -6.50
C PRO A 235 8.86 4.34 -5.68
N HIS A 236 8.66 3.11 -6.13
CA HIS A 236 9.25 1.90 -5.61
C HIS A 236 10.09 1.25 -6.69
N HIS A 237 11.15 0.58 -6.27
CA HIS A 237 12.16 0.02 -7.16
C HIS A 237 12.44 -1.43 -6.81
N TRP A 238 12.81 -2.16 -7.85
CA TRP A 238 13.52 -3.42 -7.70
C TRP A 238 15.01 -3.15 -7.82
N LEU A 239 15.75 -3.52 -6.77
CA LEU A 239 17.20 -3.40 -6.71
C LEU A 239 17.81 -4.80 -6.90
N TYR A 240 18.77 -4.90 -7.80
CA TYR A 240 19.41 -6.18 -8.13
C TYR A 240 20.92 -6.10 -8.01
N ALA A 241 21.51 -7.09 -7.35
CA ALA A 241 22.94 -7.37 -7.44
C ALA A 241 23.14 -8.75 -8.06
N PHE A 242 23.99 -8.84 -9.08
CA PHE A 242 24.25 -10.08 -9.82
C PHE A 242 25.60 -10.66 -9.39
N GLY A 243 25.57 -11.92 -8.96
CA GLY A 243 26.75 -12.67 -8.56
C GLY A 243 27.78 -12.78 -9.69
N ARG A 244 29.04 -13.07 -9.32
CA ARG A 244 30.16 -13.22 -10.27
C ARG A 244 30.11 -14.51 -11.10
N SER A 245 29.11 -15.36 -10.90
CA SER A 245 28.95 -16.59 -11.66
C SER A 245 28.63 -16.29 -13.14
N ALA A 246 28.95 -17.23 -14.04
CA ALA A 246 28.56 -17.12 -15.44
C ALA A 246 27.03 -16.96 -15.59
N ARG A 247 26.25 -17.60 -14.71
CA ARG A 247 24.80 -17.47 -14.65
C ARG A 247 24.36 -16.07 -14.22
N GLY A 248 24.98 -15.49 -13.20
CA GLY A 248 24.72 -14.10 -12.78
C GLY A 248 25.04 -13.10 -13.88
N ALA A 249 26.15 -13.30 -14.59
CA ALA A 249 26.51 -12.50 -15.77
C ALA A 249 25.45 -12.59 -16.89
N ALA A 250 25.00 -13.79 -17.23
CA ALA A 250 23.96 -14.00 -18.25
C ALA A 250 22.61 -13.39 -17.84
N LEU A 251 22.23 -13.51 -16.56
CA LEU A 251 21.00 -12.90 -16.02
C LEU A 251 21.06 -11.38 -16.04
N TYR A 252 22.22 -10.79 -15.75
CA TYR A 252 22.44 -9.35 -15.91
C TYR A 252 22.24 -8.91 -17.35
N ASP A 253 22.88 -9.57 -18.32
CA ASP A 253 22.75 -9.20 -19.73
C ASP A 253 21.32 -9.37 -20.24
N LEU A 254 20.63 -10.46 -19.87
CA LEU A 254 19.22 -10.67 -20.17
C LEU A 254 18.35 -9.52 -19.65
N LYS A 255 18.53 -9.14 -18.38
CA LYS A 255 17.66 -8.16 -17.74
C LYS A 255 17.99 -6.71 -18.12
N SER A 256 19.27 -6.38 -18.31
CA SER A 256 19.72 -5.03 -18.66
C SER A 256 19.61 -4.72 -20.16
N ARG A 257 19.84 -5.70 -21.05
CA ARG A 257 19.87 -5.46 -22.50
C ARG A 257 18.58 -5.86 -23.22
N TRP A 258 17.87 -6.88 -22.74
CA TRP A 258 16.74 -7.46 -23.48
C TRP A 258 15.37 -7.10 -22.90
N ALA A 259 15.22 -7.03 -21.58
CA ALA A 259 13.94 -6.68 -20.96
C ALA A 259 13.42 -5.25 -21.32
N PRO A 260 14.28 -4.21 -21.42
CA PRO A 260 13.84 -2.89 -21.89
C PRO A 260 13.38 -2.91 -23.36
N LYS A 261 14.13 -3.60 -24.23
CA LYS A 261 13.81 -3.74 -25.66
C LYS A 261 12.50 -4.50 -25.89
N LEU A 262 12.25 -5.55 -25.11
CA LEU A 262 10.98 -6.29 -25.12
C LEU A 262 9.80 -5.43 -24.64
N LYS A 263 9.99 -4.59 -23.63
CA LYS A 263 8.98 -3.62 -23.19
C LYS A 263 8.68 -2.56 -24.26
N GLU A 264 9.68 -2.06 -24.98
CA GLU A 264 9.48 -1.12 -26.10
C GLU A 264 8.68 -1.75 -27.25
N VAL A 265 9.03 -2.98 -27.65
CA VAL A 265 8.32 -3.72 -28.71
C VAL A 265 6.87 -4.04 -28.31
N LEU A 266 6.60 -4.32 -27.02
CA LEU A 266 5.25 -4.59 -26.51
C LEU A 266 4.43 -3.31 -26.29
N ARG A 267 5.05 -2.17 -25.96
CA ARG A 267 4.37 -0.85 -25.88
C ARG A 267 3.91 -0.36 -27.24
N TRP A 268 4.52 -0.82 -28.34
CA TRP A 268 4.12 -0.45 -29.71
C TRP A 268 2.89 -1.24 -30.23
N LYS A 269 2.40 -2.23 -29.47
CA LYS A 269 1.25 -3.08 -29.83
C LYS A 269 -0.01 -2.81 -28.98
N ARG A 270 -0.07 -1.71 -28.25
CA ARG A 270 -1.27 -1.21 -27.54
C ARG A 270 -1.64 0.17 -28.05
#